data_AF-A0A1Y1KU28-F1
#
_entry.id   AF-A0A1Y1KU28-F1
#
_cell.length_a   1.000
_cell.length_b   1.000
_cell.length_c   1.000
_cell.angle_alpha   90.00
_cell.angle_beta   90.00
_cell.angle_gamma   90.00
#
_symmetry.space_group_name_H-M   'P 1'
#
loop_
_entity.id
_entity.type
_entity.pdbx_description
1 polymer ?
#
loop_
_entity_poly.entity_id
_entity_poly.type
_entity_poly.pdbx_seq_one_letter_code
_entity_poly.pdbx_strand_id
1 'polypeptide(L)'
;VFLQHGLLSSSADFVISNDKSLAFILSDLGYDVWLGNSRGNTYSRAHAWLPTNTDEFWNFTFHEMGVRDLPTALAYVSNVTGLMGDIIYIGHSMGTTMFYSMASTLPEFTHKHVKVMAGLAPVAYMTYITSPIRYFAPFVNDIQVIRLFYPHLIAYFSG
;
A
#
# COMPACT_ATOMS: atom_id res chain seq x y z
N VAL A 1 9.48 -6.02 10.09
CA VAL A 1 9.29 -6.00 8.61
C VAL A 1 7.91 -5.44 8.31
N PHE A 2 7.81 -4.52 7.37
CA PHE A 2 6.53 -3.93 6.94
C PHE A 2 6.22 -4.37 5.50
N LEU A 3 5.09 -5.05 5.29
CA LEU A 3 4.64 -5.54 3.98
C LEU A 3 3.53 -4.65 3.42
N GLN A 4 3.71 -4.12 2.20
CA GLN A 4 2.73 -3.26 1.54
C GLN A 4 2.23 -3.89 0.22
N HIS A 5 0.90 -4.02 0.11
CA HIS A 5 0.22 -4.62 -1.03
C HIS A 5 0.20 -3.73 -2.28
N GLY A 6 -0.22 -4.32 -3.40
CA GLY A 6 -0.34 -3.64 -4.70
C GLY A 6 -1.71 -3.00 -4.97
N LEU A 7 -1.92 -2.60 -6.22
CA LEU A 7 -3.17 -2.01 -6.70
C LEU A 7 -4.34 -3.01 -6.55
N LEU A 8 -5.52 -2.53 -6.13
CA LEU A 8 -6.74 -3.32 -5.96
C LEU A 8 -6.61 -4.53 -5.03
N SER A 9 -5.70 -4.46 -4.07
CA SER A 9 -5.44 -5.56 -3.14
C SER A 9 -5.52 -5.14 -1.66
N SER A 10 -5.11 -6.04 -0.77
CA SER A 10 -5.06 -5.84 0.66
C SER A 10 -3.92 -6.63 1.31
N SER A 11 -3.72 -6.41 2.61
CA SER A 11 -2.83 -7.23 3.44
C SER A 11 -3.06 -8.75 3.36
N ALA A 12 -4.25 -9.20 2.94
CA ALA A 12 -4.57 -10.62 2.80
C ALA A 12 -3.65 -11.38 1.83
N ASP A 13 -3.08 -10.69 0.82
CA ASP A 13 -2.13 -11.28 -0.13
C ASP A 13 -0.94 -11.95 0.55
N PHE A 14 -0.53 -11.42 1.70
CA PHE A 14 0.66 -11.89 2.41
C PHE A 14 0.38 -13.04 3.37
N VAL A 15 -0.86 -13.52 3.48
CA VAL A 15 -1.30 -14.58 4.41
C VAL A 15 -2.18 -15.66 3.77
N ILE A 16 -2.63 -15.49 2.53
CA ILE A 16 -3.62 -16.37 1.89
C ILE A 16 -3.10 -17.78 1.55
N SER A 17 -1.78 -17.96 1.45
CA SER A 17 -1.15 -19.22 1.04
C SER A 17 -0.73 -20.12 2.22
N ASN A 18 -1.33 -19.93 3.40
CA ASN A 18 -0.96 -20.63 4.65
C ASN A 18 0.57 -20.61 4.87
N ASP A 19 1.19 -21.74 5.20
CA ASP A 19 2.63 -21.92 5.48
C ASP A 19 3.59 -21.35 4.41
N LYS A 20 3.12 -21.15 3.18
CA LYS A 20 3.90 -20.55 2.09
C LYS A 20 3.78 -19.04 1.99
N SER A 21 3.00 -18.43 2.88
CA SER A 21 2.75 -17.00 2.87
C SER A 21 3.94 -16.23 3.40
N LEU A 22 4.32 -15.16 2.71
CA LEU A 22 5.50 -14.37 3.04
C LEU A 22 5.47 -13.86 4.49
N ALA A 23 4.30 -13.45 4.99
CA ALA A 23 4.17 -12.98 6.37
C ALA A 23 4.48 -14.08 7.39
N PHE A 24 4.00 -15.31 7.16
CA PHE A 24 4.25 -16.42 8.08
C PHE A 24 5.71 -16.89 8.01
N ILE A 25 6.28 -16.99 6.81
CA ILE A 25 7.70 -17.32 6.65
C ILE A 25 8.58 -16.32 7.40
N LEU A 26 8.31 -15.02 7.27
CA LEU A 26 9.07 -13.99 7.98
C LEU A 26 8.86 -14.05 9.50
N SER A 27 7.64 -14.32 9.95
CA SER A 27 7.33 -14.50 11.37
C SER A 27 8.07 -15.71 11.96
N ASP A 28 8.10 -16.84 11.25
CA ASP A 28 8.81 -18.06 11.66
C ASP A 28 10.33 -17.86 11.71
N LEU A 29 10.86 -16.95 10.89
CA LEU A 29 12.26 -16.51 10.93
C LEU A 29 12.55 -15.50 12.06
N GLY A 30 11.56 -15.15 12.88
CA GLY A 30 11.71 -14.28 14.05
C GLY A 30 11.57 -12.79 13.76
N TYR A 31 11.07 -12.40 12.58
CA TYR A 31 10.75 -11.00 12.32
C TYR A 31 9.40 -10.61 12.94
N ASP A 32 9.33 -9.41 13.52
CA ASP A 32 8.06 -8.76 13.83
C ASP A 32 7.41 -8.24 12.53
N VAL A 33 6.29 -8.82 12.10
CA VAL A 33 5.69 -8.58 10.77
C VAL A 33 4.45 -7.70 10.87
N TRP A 34 4.48 -6.57 10.17
CA TRP A 34 3.40 -5.60 10.06
C TRP A 34 2.85 -5.57 8.64
N LEU A 35 1.52 -5.62 8.48
CA LEU A 35 0.86 -5.64 7.18
C LEU A 35 0.10 -4.32 6.95
N GLY A 36 0.53 -3.56 5.95
CA GLY A 36 -0.11 -2.30 5.58
C GLY A 36 -1.40 -2.50 4.79
N ASN A 37 -2.36 -1.59 4.96
CA ASN A 37 -3.54 -1.46 4.11
C ASN A 37 -3.67 -0.01 3.64
N SER A 38 -3.84 0.17 2.33
CA SER A 38 -3.99 1.50 1.74
C SER A 38 -5.42 2.02 1.91
N ARG A 39 -5.57 3.34 2.06
CA ARG A 39 -6.87 4.02 2.09
C ARG A 39 -7.78 3.55 0.93
N GLY A 40 -9.05 3.34 1.26
CA GLY A 40 -10.09 2.91 0.32
C GLY A 40 -10.20 1.39 0.09
N ASN A 41 -9.23 0.59 0.53
CA ASN A 41 -9.36 -0.87 0.45
C ASN A 41 -10.32 -1.42 1.51
N THR A 42 -10.62 -2.72 1.46
CA THR A 42 -11.57 -3.41 2.37
C THR A 42 -11.33 -3.12 3.86
N TYR A 43 -10.08 -3.00 4.29
CA TYR A 43 -9.71 -2.85 5.70
C TYR A 43 -9.38 -1.40 6.09
N SER A 44 -9.43 -0.45 5.16
CA SER A 44 -9.06 0.95 5.40
C SER A 44 -10.01 1.91 4.67
N ARG A 45 -11.31 1.70 4.87
CA ARG A 45 -12.41 2.44 4.24
C ARG A 45 -13.24 3.23 5.25
N ALA A 46 -12.57 4.00 6.09
CA ALA A 46 -13.19 4.94 7.03
C ALA A 46 -12.44 6.26 7.01
N HIS A 47 -13.13 7.36 7.30
CA HIS A 47 -12.54 8.69 7.41
C HIS A 47 -13.20 9.45 8.54
N ALA A 48 -12.43 10.29 9.25
CA ALA A 48 -12.93 11.00 10.43
C ALA A 48 -14.07 11.99 10.11
N TRP A 49 -14.10 12.52 8.89
CA TRP A 49 -15.00 13.62 8.51
C TRP A 49 -15.82 13.36 7.24
N LEU A 50 -15.37 12.43 6.39
CA LEU A 50 -15.93 12.26 5.05
C LEU A 50 -16.69 10.93 5.00
N PRO A 51 -17.98 10.95 4.64
CA PRO A 51 -18.72 9.73 4.39
C PRO A 51 -18.17 8.99 3.15
N THR A 52 -18.20 7.66 3.18
CA THR A 52 -17.67 6.82 2.08
C THR A 52 -18.49 6.92 0.78
N ASN A 53 -19.67 7.55 0.81
CA ASN A 53 -20.52 7.75 -0.36
C ASN A 53 -20.29 9.09 -1.09
N THR A 54 -19.37 9.93 -0.63
CA THR A 54 -19.03 11.20 -1.30
C THR A 54 -17.81 11.06 -2.20
N ASP A 55 -17.73 11.89 -3.24
CA ASP A 55 -16.62 11.83 -4.19
C ASP A 55 -15.31 12.32 -3.57
N GLU A 56 -15.38 13.23 -2.59
CA GLU A 56 -14.24 13.74 -1.84
C GLU A 56 -13.54 12.64 -1.04
N PHE A 57 -14.28 11.66 -0.51
CA PHE A 57 -13.68 10.51 0.17
C PHE A 57 -12.76 9.73 -0.75
N TRP A 58 -13.12 9.62 -2.03
CA TRP A 58 -12.40 8.84 -3.05
C TRP A 58 -11.40 9.67 -3.86
N ASN A 59 -11.25 10.96 -3.55
CA ASN A 59 -10.34 11.85 -4.25
C ASN A 59 -8.89 11.68 -3.72
N PHE A 60 -8.27 10.56 -4.07
CA PHE A 60 -6.88 10.25 -3.76
C PHE A 60 -6.27 9.32 -4.80
N THR A 61 -4.94 9.32 -4.84
CA THR A 61 -4.13 8.49 -5.73
C THR A 61 -3.09 7.70 -4.93
N PHE A 62 -2.24 6.96 -5.64
CA PHE A 62 -1.05 6.33 -5.03
C PHE A 62 -0.10 7.38 -4.40
N HIS A 63 -0.15 8.65 -4.84
CA HIS A 63 0.67 9.70 -4.27
C HIS A 63 0.28 9.97 -2.82
N GLU A 64 -1.01 10.18 -2.52
CA GLU A 64 -1.51 10.35 -1.15
C GLU A 64 -1.23 9.12 -0.29
N MET A 65 -1.35 7.92 -0.85
CA MET A 65 -0.98 6.69 -0.15
C MET A 65 0.52 6.70 0.22
N GLY A 66 1.38 7.13 -0.70
CA GLY A 66 2.82 7.23 -0.47
C GLY A 66 3.21 8.31 0.54
N VAL A 67 2.66 9.53 0.42
CA VAL A 67 3.13 10.68 1.23
C VAL A 67 2.31 10.91 2.51
N ARG A 68 1.22 10.15 2.74
CA ARG A 68 0.40 10.25 3.96
C ARG A 68 0.22 8.91 4.66
N ASP A 69 -0.22 7.86 3.96
CA ASP A 69 -0.50 6.57 4.59
C ASP A 69 0.80 5.91 5.09
N LEU A 70 1.81 5.79 4.22
CA LEU A 70 3.08 5.17 4.59
C LEU A 70 3.78 5.88 5.75
N PRO A 71 3.96 7.22 5.76
CA PRO A 71 4.57 7.89 6.90
C PRO A 71 3.81 7.65 8.21
N THR A 72 2.48 7.68 8.16
CA THR A 72 1.66 7.47 9.36
C THR A 72 1.81 6.04 9.89
N ALA A 73 1.74 5.04 9.00
CA ALA A 73 1.90 3.64 9.38
C ALA A 73 3.32 3.33 9.89
N LEU A 74 4.36 3.79 9.18
CA LEU A 74 5.75 3.55 9.56
C LEU A 74 6.13 4.26 10.87
N ALA A 75 5.65 5.49 11.08
CA ALA A 75 5.85 6.18 12.35
C ALA A 75 5.16 5.44 13.52
N TYR A 76 3.94 4.94 13.29
CA TYR A 76 3.25 4.11 14.29
C TYR A 76 4.05 2.86 14.63
N VAL A 77 4.51 2.11 13.62
CA VAL A 77 5.32 0.90 13.83
C VAL A 77 6.62 1.22 14.55
N SER A 78 7.37 2.24 14.13
CA SER A 78 8.60 2.66 14.81
C SER A 78 8.35 3.03 16.27
N ASN A 79 7.24 3.71 16.58
CA ASN A 79 6.91 4.11 17.95
C ASN A 79 6.50 2.92 18.82
N VAL A 80 5.68 2.01 18.32
CA VAL A 80 5.21 0.83 19.06
C VAL A 80 6.36 -0.12 19.35
N THR A 81 7.27 -0.32 18.39
CA THR A 81 8.36 -1.28 18.49
C THR A 81 9.63 -0.69 19.10
N GLY A 82 9.76 0.64 19.13
CA GLY A 82 11.02 1.33 19.47
C GLY A 82 12.11 1.22 18.39
N LEU A 83 11.80 0.67 17.21
CA LEU A 83 12.75 0.37 16.13
C LEU A 83 12.80 1.48 15.08
N MET A 84 13.14 2.69 15.52
CA MET A 84 13.37 3.83 14.62
C MET A 84 14.57 3.56 13.72
N GLY A 85 14.39 3.63 12.39
CA GLY A 85 15.47 3.45 11.42
C GLY A 85 15.81 1.99 11.09
N ASP A 86 15.12 1.03 11.70
CA ASP A 86 15.38 -0.41 11.50
C ASP A 86 14.27 -1.13 10.71
N ILE A 87 13.25 -0.42 10.23
CA ILE A 87 12.17 -1.04 9.46
C ILE A 87 12.70 -1.51 8.10
N ILE A 88 12.54 -2.81 7.82
CA ILE A 88 12.65 -3.39 6.49
C ILE A 88 11.29 -3.23 5.80
N TYR A 89 11.23 -2.45 4.73
CA TYR A 89 10.03 -2.27 3.92
C TYR A 89 10.03 -3.24 2.74
N ILE A 90 8.94 -3.97 2.53
CA ILE A 90 8.76 -4.84 1.36
C ILE A 90 7.48 -4.41 0.65
N GLY A 91 7.60 -3.86 -0.56
CA GLY A 91 6.47 -3.41 -1.36
C GLY A 91 6.24 -4.32 -2.56
N HIS A 92 4.99 -4.65 -2.87
CA HIS A 92 4.62 -5.34 -4.11
C HIS A 92 3.89 -4.38 -5.07
N SER A 93 4.29 -4.35 -6.35
CA SER A 93 3.60 -3.58 -7.40
C SER A 93 3.41 -2.11 -7.00
N MET A 94 2.18 -1.60 -6.90
CA MET A 94 1.89 -0.24 -6.44
C MET A 94 2.48 0.08 -5.05
N GLY A 95 2.65 -0.92 -4.17
CA GLY A 95 3.34 -0.74 -2.89
C GLY A 95 4.80 -0.29 -3.05
N THR A 96 5.47 -0.59 -4.17
CA THR A 96 6.78 0.01 -4.47
C THR A 96 6.65 1.45 -4.92
N THR A 97 5.64 1.76 -5.74
CA THR A 97 5.37 3.13 -6.21
C THR A 97 5.07 4.07 -5.05
N MET A 98 4.29 3.62 -4.08
CA MET A 98 4.02 4.34 -2.83
C MET A 98 5.33 4.65 -2.09
N PHE A 99 6.22 3.67 -1.98
CA PHE A 99 7.53 3.87 -1.35
C PHE A 99 8.38 4.89 -2.11
N TYR A 100 8.47 4.80 -3.45
CA TYR A 100 9.23 5.76 -4.24
C TYR A 100 8.66 7.18 -4.13
N SER A 101 7.34 7.34 -4.08
CA SER A 101 6.70 8.63 -3.83
C SER A 101 7.07 9.19 -2.46
N MET A 102 7.03 8.35 -1.41
CA MET A 102 7.44 8.75 -0.06
C MET A 102 8.93 9.12 -0.02
N ALA A 103 9.81 8.26 -0.52
CA ALA A 103 11.26 8.42 -0.44
C ALA A 103 11.77 9.65 -1.22
N SER A 104 11.14 9.96 -2.36
CA SER A 104 11.49 11.14 -3.14
C SER A 104 10.93 12.44 -2.56
N THR A 105 9.75 12.40 -1.94
CA THR A 105 9.09 13.61 -1.40
C THR A 105 9.49 13.91 0.05
N LEU A 106 9.77 12.87 0.83
CA LEU A 106 10.05 12.90 2.27
C LEU A 106 11.34 12.12 2.60
N PRO A 107 12.50 12.52 2.04
CA PRO A 107 13.75 11.76 2.21
C PRO A 107 14.18 11.66 3.67
N GLU A 108 14.11 12.76 4.44
CA GLU A 108 14.49 12.78 5.87
C GLU A 108 13.63 11.84 6.71
N PHE A 109 12.32 11.81 6.46
CA PHE A 109 11.43 10.86 7.11
C PHE A 109 11.82 9.42 6.75
N THR A 110 12.05 9.17 5.47
CA THR A 110 12.37 7.82 4.97
C THR A 110 13.66 7.30 5.59
N HIS A 111 14.72 8.11 5.61
CA HIS A 111 16.00 7.78 6.25
C HIS A 111 15.85 7.56 7.76
N LYS A 112 14.96 8.30 8.41
CA LYS A 112 14.72 8.16 9.85
C LYS A 112 14.00 6.86 10.23
N HIS A 113 13.15 6.31 9.35
CA HIS A 113 12.28 5.18 9.69
C HIS A 113 12.66 3.86 9.01
N VAL A 114 13.22 3.90 7.79
CA VAL A 114 13.40 2.71 6.94
C VAL A 114 14.88 2.42 6.73
N LYS A 115 15.27 1.19 7.07
CA LYS A 115 16.63 0.67 6.90
C LYS A 115 16.94 0.28 5.46
N VAL A 116 15.99 -0.42 4.85
CA VAL A 116 16.11 -0.98 3.51
C VAL A 116 14.73 -1.20 2.92
N MET A 117 14.64 -1.03 1.60
CA MET A 117 13.46 -1.36 0.81
C MET A 117 13.75 -2.52 -0.13
N ALA A 118 12.87 -3.51 -0.13
CA ALA A 118 12.82 -4.58 -1.12
C ALA A 118 11.57 -4.40 -2.00
N GLY A 119 11.76 -4.37 -3.32
CA GLY A 119 10.67 -4.24 -4.30
C GLY A 119 10.35 -5.57 -4.97
N LEU A 120 9.10 -6.03 -4.84
CA LEU A 120 8.56 -7.17 -5.56
C LEU A 120 7.72 -6.67 -6.74
N ALA A 121 8.10 -7.04 -7.97
CA ALA A 121 7.51 -6.48 -9.20
C ALA A 121 7.44 -4.93 -9.19
N PRO A 122 8.59 -4.23 -9.06
CA PRO A 122 8.61 -2.79 -8.84
C PRO A 122 8.04 -2.01 -10.04
N VAL A 123 7.23 -1.00 -9.73
CA VAL A 123 6.61 -0.10 -10.71
C VAL A 123 7.04 1.34 -10.41
N ALA A 124 7.85 1.91 -11.31
CA ALA A 124 8.23 3.34 -11.31
C ALA A 124 7.76 4.04 -12.59
N TYR A 125 7.92 3.39 -13.75
CA TYR A 125 7.44 3.86 -15.05
C TYR A 125 6.63 2.77 -15.73
N MET A 126 5.58 3.16 -16.46
CA MET A 126 4.70 2.24 -17.20
C MET A 126 4.88 2.37 -18.73
N THR A 127 5.99 2.94 -19.21
CA THR A 127 6.17 3.29 -20.63
C THR A 127 6.13 2.09 -21.59
N TYR A 128 6.56 0.91 -21.15
CA TYR A 128 6.73 -0.27 -22.02
C TYR A 128 5.85 -1.46 -21.63
N ILE A 129 4.82 -1.25 -20.81
CA ILE A 129 3.95 -2.36 -20.39
C ILE A 129 3.09 -2.84 -21.56
N THR A 130 3.09 -4.15 -21.80
CA THR A 130 2.26 -4.80 -22.81
C THR A 130 1.00 -5.43 -22.21
N SER A 131 0.95 -5.55 -20.88
CA SER A 131 -0.17 -6.15 -20.16
C SER A 131 -1.42 -5.25 -20.19
N PRO A 132 -2.62 -5.83 -19.97
CA PRO A 132 -3.87 -5.07 -19.93
C PRO A 132 -3.89 -3.95 -18.89
N ILE A 133 -2.97 -3.97 -17.91
CA ILE A 133 -2.84 -2.89 -16.91
C ILE A 133 -2.53 -1.52 -17.56
N ARG A 134 -2.05 -1.50 -18.81
CA ARG A 134 -1.84 -0.28 -19.60
C ARG A 134 -3.12 0.48 -19.87
N TYR A 135 -4.25 -0.21 -19.96
CA TYR A 135 -5.55 0.41 -20.13
C TYR A 135 -5.99 1.13 -18.84
N PHE A 136 -5.37 0.82 -17.70
CA PHE A 136 -5.57 1.52 -16.42
C PHE A 136 -4.54 2.63 -16.16
N ALA A 137 -3.49 2.75 -16.98
CA ALA A 137 -2.47 3.81 -16.87
C ALA A 137 -3.02 5.25 -17.00
N PRO A 138 -4.12 5.53 -17.73
CA PRO A 138 -4.76 6.84 -17.69
C PRO A 138 -5.60 7.10 -16.43
N PHE A 139 -5.94 6.04 -15.67
CA PHE A 139 -6.86 6.09 -14.53
C PHE A 139 -6.15 6.03 -13.16
N VAL A 140 -4.81 5.96 -13.13
CA VAL A 140 -4.03 5.96 -11.87
C VAL A 140 -4.19 7.26 -11.08
N ASN A 141 -4.58 8.34 -11.77
CA ASN A 141 -4.87 9.64 -11.15
C ASN A 141 -6.29 9.72 -10.56
N ASP A 142 -7.18 8.77 -10.87
CA ASP A 142 -8.57 8.78 -10.41
C ASP A 142 -9.02 7.37 -10.03
N ILE A 143 -8.84 7.00 -8.76
CA ILE A 143 -9.49 5.81 -8.19
C ILE A 143 -11.02 5.88 -8.34
N GLN A 144 -11.57 7.09 -8.51
CA GLN A 144 -12.95 7.33 -8.90
C GLN A 144 -13.34 6.62 -10.22
N VAL A 145 -12.43 6.48 -11.18
CA VAL A 145 -12.73 5.79 -12.44
C VAL A 145 -12.79 4.27 -12.23
N ILE A 146 -11.98 3.71 -11.33
CA ILE A 146 -12.07 2.29 -10.96
C ILE A 146 -13.43 1.99 -10.28
N ARG A 147 -13.96 2.93 -9.49
CA ARG A 147 -15.33 2.84 -8.91
C ARG A 147 -16.42 2.77 -10.00
N LEU A 148 -16.24 3.47 -11.12
CA LEU A 148 -17.20 3.47 -12.23
C LEU A 148 -17.19 2.16 -13.04
N PHE A 149 -16.02 1.54 -13.25
CA PHE A 149 -15.89 0.30 -14.01
C PHE A 149 -16.10 -0.98 -13.19
N TYR A 150 -15.93 -0.91 -11.87
CA TYR A 150 -16.05 -2.06 -10.97
C TYR A 150 -16.86 -1.76 -9.69
N PRO A 151 -18.13 -1.33 -9.81
CA PRO A 151 -18.97 -1.04 -8.65
C PRO A 151 -19.15 -2.28 -7.75
N HIS A 152 -19.15 -3.48 -8.33
CA HIS A 152 -19.28 -4.74 -7.60
C HIS A 152 -18.00 -5.21 -6.88
N LEU A 153 -16.81 -4.75 -7.30
CA LEU A 153 -15.54 -5.16 -6.69
C LEU A 153 -15.29 -4.42 -5.36
N ILE A 154 -15.96 -3.28 -5.17
CA ILE A 154 -16.04 -2.53 -3.90
C ILE A 154 -17.20 -3.06 -3.02
N ALA A 155 -18.27 -3.58 -3.63
CA ALA A 155 -19.46 -4.11 -2.95
C ALA A 155 -19.37 -5.59 -2.54
N TYR A 156 -18.46 -6.39 -3.11
CA TYR A 156 -18.32 -7.81 -2.74
C TYR A 156 -17.66 -8.06 -1.38
N PHE A 157 -17.12 -7.01 -0.75
CA PHE A 157 -16.52 -7.05 0.58
C PHE A 157 -17.29 -6.23 1.62
N SER A 158 -18.57 -5.96 1.34
CA SER A 158 -19.54 -5.36 2.27
C SER A 158 -20.63 -6.35 2.70
N GLY A 159 -20.33 -7.64 2.66
CA GLY A 159 -21.11 -8.70 3.31
C GLY A 159 -20.48 -9.08 4.63
#